data_AF-A0A1M6LLT2-F1
#
_entry.id   AF-A0A1M6LLT2-F1
#
_cell.length_a   1.000
_cell.length_b   1.000
_cell.length_c   1.000
_cell.angle_alpha   90.00
_cell.angle_beta   90.00
_cell.angle_gamma   90.00
#
_symmetry.space_group_name_H-M   'P 1'
#
loop_
_entity.id
_entity.type
_entity.pdbx_description
1 polymer ?
#
loop_
_entity_poly.entity_id
_entity_poly.type
_entity_poly.pdbx_seq_one_letter_code
_entity_poly.pdbx_strand_id
1 'polypeptide(L)'
;MKRVLQTLATLAVLAAIAGAAIVFGGLFNVSARAGHWAITPWLLHTTFRNSVELRAPAQSEVPDLSRDGMVALGAGHFDEGCRTCHAAPGHRQSAVAAAMVPRPPHVSEIDPSWKPNELHWIVDEGVKMSGMPHWPAPRTDDVWPVVAFLVEVRDMTGAEYDDLTARPEVPDDAPDGLAYCAMCHGLDGRSGNQWIPRLDIQPRAYLERTLLAYADGARSSGIMHVAASRFPEADLVELAAWFADRDPLADPATRNLDAALVEEGADLASRGTRDVPACTSCHGPKAGPRAEDFPRLAGQSQLYLAQQLRLWRDGDRGGAGRANLMAKSAQDLSDADIAALAAYFASLSATRTAVAERLPVARRPAEQGQGAHPGRDRRKQRTTDRASSGPDAGPTRGGGRPHANGSARPGIRIFETVRSLRRRS
;
A
#
# COMPACT_ATOMS: atom_id res chain seq x y z
N MET A 1 -28.28 -12.95 -54.66
CA MET A 1 -28.57 -11.86 -53.70
C MET A 1 -29.89 -12.07 -52.95
N LYS A 2 -31.10 -11.81 -53.51
CA LYS A 2 -32.38 -11.84 -52.75
C LYS A 2 -32.57 -13.04 -51.80
N ARG A 3 -32.38 -14.29 -52.26
CA ARG A 3 -32.47 -15.49 -51.40
C ARG A 3 -31.49 -15.48 -50.22
N VAL A 4 -30.24 -15.04 -50.42
CA VAL A 4 -29.21 -14.94 -49.36
C VAL A 4 -29.63 -13.92 -48.31
N LEU A 5 -30.12 -12.75 -48.72
CA LEU A 5 -30.63 -11.73 -47.78
C LEU A 5 -31.84 -12.24 -46.99
N GLN A 6 -32.75 -12.99 -47.62
CA GLN A 6 -33.86 -13.63 -46.92
C GLN A 6 -33.38 -14.68 -45.91
N THR A 7 -32.44 -15.56 -46.28
CA THR A 7 -31.86 -16.55 -45.36
C THR A 7 -31.16 -15.88 -44.17
N LEU A 8 -30.34 -14.85 -44.41
CA LEU A 8 -29.67 -14.11 -43.33
C LEU A 8 -30.68 -13.41 -42.40
N ALA A 9 -31.73 -12.78 -42.94
CA ALA A 9 -32.79 -12.17 -42.14
C ALA A 9 -33.55 -13.20 -41.29
N THR A 10 -33.90 -14.36 -41.86
CA THR A 10 -34.54 -15.46 -41.11
C THR A 10 -33.64 -15.99 -40.01
N LEU A 11 -32.33 -16.20 -40.28
CA LEU A 11 -31.37 -16.64 -39.26
C LEU A 11 -31.20 -15.62 -38.15
N ALA A 12 -31.14 -14.32 -38.48
CA ALA A 12 -31.06 -13.24 -37.48
C ALA A 12 -32.32 -13.19 -36.58
N VAL A 13 -33.51 -13.34 -37.16
CA VAL A 13 -34.78 -13.41 -36.38
C VAL A 13 -34.82 -14.65 -35.49
N LEU A 14 -34.41 -15.82 -36.00
CA LEU A 14 -34.34 -17.06 -35.19
C LEU A 14 -33.32 -16.93 -34.05
N ALA A 15 -32.16 -16.33 -34.29
CA ALA A 15 -31.16 -16.04 -33.26
C ALA A 15 -31.67 -15.05 -32.21
N ALA A 16 -32.40 -14.00 -32.61
CA ALA A 16 -33.01 -13.05 -31.70
C ALA A 16 -34.11 -13.70 -30.83
N ILE A 17 -34.95 -14.57 -31.41
CA ILE A 17 -35.97 -15.34 -30.67
C ILE A 17 -35.30 -16.30 -29.68
N ALA A 18 -34.25 -17.02 -30.09
CA ALA A 18 -33.50 -17.91 -29.21
C ALA A 18 -32.82 -17.16 -28.05
N GLY A 19 -32.19 -16.02 -28.33
CA GLY A 19 -31.60 -15.14 -27.31
C GLY A 19 -32.64 -14.60 -26.33
N ALA A 20 -33.80 -14.15 -26.83
CA ALA A 20 -34.91 -13.72 -26.00
C ALA A 20 -35.47 -14.85 -25.12
N ALA A 21 -35.59 -16.08 -25.66
CA ALA A 21 -36.01 -17.24 -24.90
C ALA A 21 -35.00 -17.61 -23.80
N ILE A 22 -33.69 -17.48 -24.06
CA ILE A 22 -32.64 -17.71 -23.05
C ILE A 22 -32.70 -16.66 -21.93
N VAL A 23 -32.78 -15.38 -22.28
CA VAL A 23 -32.73 -14.25 -21.34
C VAL A 23 -34.03 -14.10 -20.54
N PHE A 24 -35.19 -14.06 -21.21
CA PHE A 24 -36.48 -13.83 -20.55
C PHE A 24 -37.19 -15.11 -20.11
N GLY A 25 -36.86 -16.26 -20.72
CA GLY A 25 -37.39 -17.57 -20.32
C GLY A 25 -36.54 -18.29 -19.27
N GLY A 26 -35.41 -17.71 -18.82
CA GLY A 26 -34.56 -18.27 -17.77
C GLY A 26 -33.87 -19.59 -18.12
N LEU A 27 -33.69 -19.89 -19.42
CA LEU A 27 -33.16 -21.19 -19.88
C LEU A 27 -31.66 -21.36 -19.60
N PHE A 28 -30.93 -20.29 -19.28
CA PHE A 28 -29.56 -20.35 -18.81
C PHE A 28 -29.50 -20.43 -17.27
N ASN A 29 -28.96 -21.52 -16.74
CA ASN A 29 -28.82 -21.71 -15.30
C ASN A 29 -27.65 -20.88 -14.75
N VAL A 30 -27.97 -19.76 -14.09
CA VAL A 30 -27.02 -18.86 -13.43
C VAL A 30 -26.52 -19.36 -12.06
N SER A 31 -26.89 -20.56 -11.61
CA SER A 31 -26.49 -21.06 -10.30
C SER A 31 -25.02 -21.49 -10.28
N ALA A 32 -24.18 -20.79 -9.51
CA ALA A 32 -22.78 -21.15 -9.25
C ALA A 32 -22.59 -22.53 -8.55
N ARG A 33 -23.69 -23.21 -8.16
CA ARG A 33 -23.65 -24.61 -7.70
C ARG A 33 -23.61 -25.63 -8.83
N ALA A 34 -23.91 -25.22 -10.07
CA ALA A 34 -23.87 -26.05 -11.26
C ALA A 34 -22.63 -25.71 -12.09
N GLY A 35 -21.90 -26.73 -12.53
CA GLY A 35 -20.80 -26.55 -13.49
C GLY A 35 -21.33 -26.16 -14.88
N HIS A 36 -20.52 -25.40 -15.61
CA HIS A 36 -20.80 -25.11 -17.03
C HIS A 36 -20.78 -26.38 -17.89
N TRP A 37 -21.42 -26.35 -19.07
CA TRP A 37 -21.33 -27.42 -20.06
C TRP A 37 -19.88 -27.62 -20.52
N ALA A 38 -19.48 -28.84 -20.86
CA ALA A 38 -18.06 -29.20 -21.12
C ALA A 38 -17.33 -28.31 -22.16
N ILE A 39 -18.04 -27.77 -23.15
CA ILE A 39 -17.49 -26.86 -24.17
C ILE A 39 -17.17 -25.46 -23.61
N THR A 40 -17.86 -25.02 -22.55
CA THR A 40 -17.80 -23.64 -22.04
C THR A 40 -16.48 -23.35 -21.29
N PRO A 41 -15.97 -24.20 -20.38
CA PRO A 41 -14.63 -23.99 -19.79
C PRO A 41 -13.53 -23.96 -20.85
N TRP A 42 -13.60 -24.81 -21.87
CA TRP A 42 -12.67 -24.78 -23.01
C TRP A 42 -12.74 -23.44 -23.75
N LEU A 43 -13.94 -23.03 -24.17
CA LEU A 43 -14.14 -21.78 -24.91
C LEU A 43 -13.67 -20.55 -24.12
N LEU A 44 -14.03 -20.48 -22.83
CA LEU A 44 -13.63 -19.37 -21.96
C LEU A 44 -12.12 -19.37 -21.68
N HIS A 45 -11.51 -20.51 -21.38
CA HIS A 45 -10.09 -20.59 -21.09
C HIS A 45 -9.22 -20.35 -22.35
N THR A 46 -9.60 -20.87 -23.51
CA THR A 46 -8.93 -20.56 -24.78
C THR A 46 -9.08 -19.07 -25.14
N THR A 47 -10.27 -18.48 -24.95
CA THR A 47 -10.47 -17.04 -25.16
C THR A 47 -9.62 -16.20 -24.19
N PHE A 48 -9.51 -16.63 -22.93
CA PHE A 48 -8.63 -16.01 -21.93
C PHE A 48 -7.17 -16.06 -22.37
N ARG A 49 -6.60 -17.25 -22.65
CA ARG A 49 -5.18 -17.37 -23.06
C ARG A 49 -4.87 -16.53 -24.29
N ASN A 50 -5.70 -16.61 -25.33
CA ASN A 50 -5.52 -15.82 -26.55
C ASN A 50 -5.66 -14.31 -26.29
N SER A 51 -6.47 -13.90 -25.30
CA SER A 51 -6.59 -12.49 -24.91
C SER A 51 -5.39 -12.00 -24.09
N VAL A 52 -4.79 -12.84 -23.24
CA VAL A 52 -3.56 -12.50 -22.52
C VAL A 52 -2.40 -12.35 -23.51
N GLU A 53 -2.20 -13.35 -24.38
CA GLU A 53 -1.13 -13.36 -25.40
C GLU A 53 -1.20 -12.17 -26.36
N LEU A 54 -2.42 -11.70 -26.69
CA LEU A 54 -2.66 -10.56 -27.57
C LEU A 54 -2.53 -9.18 -26.88
N ARG A 55 -2.57 -9.11 -25.55
CA ARG A 55 -2.72 -7.84 -24.80
C ARG A 55 -1.64 -7.57 -23.75
N ALA A 56 -0.89 -8.59 -23.34
CA ALA A 56 0.23 -8.42 -22.44
C ALA A 56 1.25 -7.42 -23.02
N PRO A 57 1.93 -6.61 -22.19
CA PRO A 57 3.03 -5.76 -22.64
C PRO A 57 4.15 -6.59 -23.27
N ALA A 58 5.03 -5.98 -24.06
CA ALA A 58 6.13 -6.71 -24.68
C ALA A 58 7.07 -7.30 -23.61
N GLN A 59 7.66 -8.46 -23.90
CA GLN A 59 8.62 -9.10 -22.98
C GLN A 59 9.86 -8.24 -22.68
N SER A 60 10.13 -7.22 -23.50
CA SER A 60 11.16 -6.18 -23.31
C SER A 60 10.78 -5.08 -22.31
N GLU A 61 9.50 -4.97 -21.93
CA GLU A 61 9.00 -4.02 -20.92
C GLU A 61 9.02 -4.61 -19.50
N VAL A 62 9.25 -5.93 -19.38
CA VAL A 62 9.41 -6.62 -18.10
C VAL A 62 10.67 -6.09 -17.40
N PRO A 63 10.57 -5.47 -16.21
CA PRO A 63 11.73 -5.04 -15.46
C PRO A 63 12.49 -6.24 -14.92
N ASP A 64 13.72 -5.99 -14.49
CA ASP A 64 14.51 -6.98 -13.75
C ASP A 64 13.83 -7.32 -12.40
N LEU A 65 13.19 -8.49 -12.37
CA LEU A 65 12.43 -9.01 -11.24
C LEU A 65 13.32 -9.60 -10.13
N SER A 66 14.62 -9.77 -10.38
CA SER A 66 15.58 -10.32 -9.41
C SER A 66 16.05 -9.31 -8.37
N ARG A 67 15.67 -8.03 -8.51
CA ARG A 67 16.12 -6.93 -7.66
C ARG A 67 15.67 -7.09 -6.21
N ASP A 68 16.63 -6.97 -5.30
CA ASP A 68 16.46 -6.96 -3.85
C ASP A 68 15.18 -6.24 -3.43
N GLY A 69 14.33 -6.95 -2.67
CA GLY A 69 13.08 -6.44 -2.12
C GLY A 69 11.84 -6.59 -2.99
N MET A 70 11.93 -6.94 -4.29
CA MET A 70 10.74 -7.16 -5.12
C MET A 70 9.88 -8.34 -4.65
N VAL A 71 10.47 -9.53 -4.51
CA VAL A 71 9.74 -10.75 -4.09
C VAL A 71 9.10 -10.57 -2.70
N ALA A 72 9.80 -9.94 -1.75
CA ALA A 72 9.28 -9.68 -0.41
C ALA A 72 8.10 -8.69 -0.41
N LEU A 73 8.18 -7.61 -1.19
CA LEU A 73 7.06 -6.67 -1.36
C LEU A 73 5.87 -7.33 -2.07
N GLY A 74 6.13 -8.22 -3.03
CA GLY A 74 5.12 -9.04 -3.70
C GLY A 74 4.41 -9.99 -2.74
N ALA A 75 5.17 -10.73 -1.93
CA ALA A 75 4.65 -11.65 -0.92
C ALA A 75 3.80 -10.91 0.13
N GLY A 76 4.30 -9.79 0.66
CA GLY A 76 3.57 -8.96 1.64
C GLY A 76 2.26 -8.37 1.08
N HIS A 77 2.23 -7.96 -0.19
CA HIS A 77 0.96 -7.58 -0.83
C HIS A 77 0.04 -8.79 -1.07
N PHE A 78 0.61 -9.92 -1.49
CA PHE A 78 -0.14 -11.14 -1.79
C PHE A 78 -0.84 -11.73 -0.55
N ASP A 79 -0.19 -11.76 0.63
CA ASP A 79 -0.78 -12.30 1.86
C ASP A 79 -2.10 -11.62 2.19
N GLU A 80 -2.14 -10.32 1.95
CA GLU A 80 -3.25 -9.45 2.29
C GLU A 80 -4.30 -9.42 1.18
N GLY A 81 -3.89 -9.09 -0.06
CA GLY A 81 -4.80 -8.87 -1.18
C GLY A 81 -5.32 -10.16 -1.84
N CYS A 82 -4.49 -11.19 -1.93
CA CYS A 82 -4.71 -12.32 -2.85
C CYS A 82 -4.94 -13.67 -2.14
N ARG A 83 -4.28 -13.88 -1.00
CA ARG A 83 -4.24 -15.18 -0.29
C ARG A 83 -5.61 -15.74 0.08
N THR A 84 -6.59 -14.89 0.39
CA THR A 84 -7.98 -15.29 0.71
C THR A 84 -8.60 -16.19 -0.37
N CYS A 85 -8.23 -15.97 -1.64
CA CYS A 85 -8.66 -16.74 -2.80
C CYS A 85 -7.61 -17.77 -3.26
N HIS A 86 -6.33 -17.39 -3.30
CA HIS A 86 -5.26 -18.19 -3.90
C HIS A 86 -4.48 -19.09 -2.93
N ALA A 87 -4.67 -18.91 -1.62
CA ALA A 87 -3.84 -19.50 -0.55
C ALA A 87 -2.35 -19.18 -0.64
N ALA A 88 -1.62 -19.48 0.44
CA ALA A 88 -0.16 -19.42 0.49
C ALA A 88 0.44 -20.82 0.25
N PRO A 89 1.73 -20.94 -0.14
CA PRO A 89 2.40 -22.22 -0.31
C PRO A 89 2.27 -23.12 0.93
N GLY A 90 1.95 -24.40 0.74
CA GLY A 90 1.75 -25.36 1.85
C GLY A 90 0.47 -25.18 2.68
N HIS A 91 -0.24 -24.05 2.58
CA HIS A 91 -1.53 -23.84 3.23
C HIS A 91 -2.68 -24.44 2.38
N ARG A 92 -3.91 -24.44 2.90
CA ARG A 92 -5.10 -24.90 2.13
C ARG A 92 -5.96 -23.71 1.73
N GLN A 93 -6.48 -23.73 0.50
CA GLN A 93 -7.52 -22.78 0.06
C GLN A 93 -8.73 -22.78 0.99
N SER A 94 -9.31 -21.58 1.17
CA SER A 94 -10.50 -21.39 1.98
C SER A 94 -11.69 -22.16 1.38
N ALA A 95 -12.61 -22.62 2.23
CA ALA A 95 -13.80 -23.34 1.76
C ALA A 95 -14.70 -22.49 0.85
N VAL A 96 -14.62 -21.16 0.97
CA VAL A 96 -15.30 -20.20 0.08
C VAL A 96 -14.62 -20.18 -1.29
N ALA A 97 -13.29 -20.01 -1.35
CA ALA A 97 -12.54 -20.02 -2.61
C ALA A 97 -12.68 -21.37 -3.35
N ALA A 98 -12.60 -22.48 -2.63
CA ALA A 98 -12.78 -23.82 -3.18
C ALA A 98 -14.18 -24.08 -3.76
N ALA A 99 -15.18 -23.27 -3.39
CA ALA A 99 -16.56 -23.35 -3.88
C ALA A 99 -16.89 -22.34 -5.00
N MET A 100 -15.92 -21.52 -5.44
CA MET A 100 -16.10 -20.60 -6.56
C MET A 100 -16.16 -21.34 -7.91
N VAL A 101 -16.91 -20.79 -8.86
CA VAL A 101 -16.99 -21.28 -10.25
C VAL A 101 -16.74 -20.10 -11.20
N PRO A 102 -15.59 -20.02 -11.90
CA PRO A 102 -14.43 -20.92 -11.79
C PRO A 102 -13.75 -20.85 -10.41
N ARG A 103 -13.10 -21.95 -10.00
CA ARG A 103 -12.24 -21.98 -8.81
C ARG A 103 -10.98 -21.15 -9.10
N PRO A 104 -10.55 -20.21 -8.23
CA PRO A 104 -9.22 -19.62 -8.35
C PRO A 104 -8.15 -20.73 -8.23
N PRO A 105 -7.05 -20.68 -9.02
CA PRO A 105 -5.94 -21.59 -8.83
C PRO A 105 -5.27 -21.34 -7.46
N HIS A 106 -4.72 -22.39 -6.87
CA HIS A 106 -3.78 -22.23 -5.76
C HIS A 106 -2.53 -21.48 -6.24
N VAL A 107 -1.84 -20.74 -5.37
CA VAL A 107 -0.63 -19.99 -5.79
C VAL A 107 0.47 -20.93 -6.31
N SER A 108 0.70 -22.06 -5.64
CA SER A 108 1.57 -23.15 -6.12
C SER A 108 1.00 -24.00 -7.28
N GLU A 109 -0.19 -23.68 -7.81
CA GLU A 109 -0.77 -24.30 -9.03
C GLU A 109 -0.59 -23.41 -10.29
N ILE A 110 0.18 -22.30 -10.20
CA ILE A 110 0.42 -21.42 -11.36
C ILE A 110 1.08 -22.20 -12.50
N ASP A 111 0.41 -22.21 -13.65
CA ASP A 111 0.92 -22.83 -14.88
C ASP A 111 2.27 -22.21 -15.27
N PRO A 112 3.36 -23.02 -15.33
CA PRO A 112 4.70 -22.51 -15.53
C PRO A 112 4.92 -21.90 -16.94
N SER A 113 4.02 -22.16 -17.89
CA SER A 113 4.07 -21.59 -19.25
C SER A 113 3.74 -20.09 -19.31
N TRP A 114 3.14 -19.52 -18.25
CA TRP A 114 2.91 -18.07 -18.17
C TRP A 114 4.23 -17.31 -17.99
N LYS A 115 4.48 -16.39 -18.93
CA LYS A 115 5.60 -15.44 -18.92
C LYS A 115 5.34 -14.28 -17.94
N PRO A 116 6.36 -13.54 -17.48
CA PRO A 116 6.14 -12.44 -16.53
C PRO A 116 5.29 -11.28 -17.06
N ASN A 117 5.35 -10.96 -18.35
CA ASN A 117 4.47 -9.95 -18.98
C ASN A 117 3.00 -10.42 -19.02
N GLU A 118 2.76 -11.72 -19.21
CA GLU A 118 1.44 -12.33 -19.21
C GLU A 118 0.86 -12.37 -17.79
N LEU A 119 1.68 -12.72 -16.79
CA LEU A 119 1.31 -12.62 -15.37
C LEU A 119 0.99 -11.17 -14.96
N HIS A 120 1.79 -10.20 -15.41
CA HIS A 120 1.52 -8.77 -15.19
C HIS A 120 0.12 -8.39 -15.68
N TRP A 121 -0.19 -8.65 -16.95
CA TRP A 121 -1.51 -8.35 -17.52
C TRP A 121 -2.66 -9.05 -16.79
N ILE A 122 -2.47 -10.30 -16.35
CA ILE A 122 -3.48 -11.06 -15.59
C ILE A 122 -3.75 -10.44 -14.22
N VAL A 123 -2.73 -9.92 -13.52
CA VAL A 123 -2.90 -9.24 -12.22
C VAL A 123 -3.43 -7.81 -12.40
N ASP A 124 -3.01 -7.12 -13.46
CA ASP A 124 -3.37 -5.73 -13.77
C ASP A 124 -4.84 -5.58 -14.21
N GLU A 125 -5.29 -6.38 -15.20
CA GLU A 125 -6.66 -6.32 -15.73
C GLU A 125 -7.66 -7.30 -15.08
N GLY A 126 -7.16 -8.25 -14.28
CA GLY A 126 -7.98 -9.30 -13.69
C GLY A 126 -8.61 -10.24 -14.73
N VAL A 127 -9.70 -10.91 -14.36
CA VAL A 127 -10.39 -11.86 -15.27
C VAL A 127 -11.89 -11.63 -15.26
N LYS A 128 -12.39 -10.98 -16.32
CA LYS A 128 -13.83 -10.73 -16.55
C LYS A 128 -14.63 -12.03 -16.56
N MET A 129 -15.84 -11.99 -16.00
CA MET A 129 -16.70 -13.15 -15.74
C MET A 129 -16.11 -14.19 -14.76
N SER A 130 -15.21 -13.77 -13.87
CA SER A 130 -14.74 -14.53 -12.72
C SER A 130 -14.83 -13.69 -11.43
N GLY A 131 -14.33 -14.22 -10.31
CA GLY A 131 -14.17 -13.47 -9.05
C GLY A 131 -12.82 -12.74 -8.91
N MET A 132 -11.96 -12.71 -9.94
CA MET A 132 -10.67 -12.02 -9.91
C MET A 132 -10.84 -10.56 -10.37
N PRO A 133 -10.65 -9.55 -9.48
CA PRO A 133 -10.73 -8.14 -9.83
C PRO A 133 -9.51 -7.68 -10.63
N HIS A 134 -9.60 -6.49 -11.23
CA HIS A 134 -8.45 -5.76 -11.76
C HIS A 134 -7.67 -5.08 -10.62
N TRP A 135 -6.47 -4.58 -10.93
CA TRP A 135 -5.62 -3.85 -9.98
C TRP A 135 -6.30 -2.54 -9.52
N PRO A 136 -6.31 -2.22 -8.21
CA PRO A 136 -7.10 -1.12 -7.67
C PRO A 136 -6.38 0.23 -7.75
N ALA A 137 -5.63 0.47 -8.82
CA ALA A 137 -5.02 1.76 -9.17
C ALA A 137 -4.82 1.87 -10.69
N PRO A 138 -4.81 3.09 -11.27
CA PRO A 138 -4.58 3.28 -12.71
C PRO A 138 -3.11 3.09 -13.15
N ARG A 139 -2.17 3.03 -12.19
CA ARG A 139 -0.75 2.77 -12.45
C ARG A 139 -0.45 1.28 -12.39
N THR A 140 0.39 0.82 -13.31
CA THR A 140 0.67 -0.61 -13.52
C THR A 140 2.07 -1.02 -13.01
N ASP A 141 2.87 -0.06 -12.51
CA ASP A 141 4.25 -0.29 -12.10
C ASP A 141 4.39 -0.96 -10.72
N ASP A 142 3.42 -0.78 -9.81
CA ASP A 142 3.38 -1.50 -8.54
C ASP A 142 2.74 -2.89 -8.59
N VAL A 143 2.39 -3.38 -9.79
CA VAL A 143 2.05 -4.78 -10.06
C VAL A 143 3.31 -5.67 -10.09
N TRP A 144 4.45 -5.15 -10.55
CA TRP A 144 5.67 -5.95 -10.77
C TRP A 144 6.24 -6.69 -9.54
N PRO A 145 6.20 -6.16 -8.31
CA PRO A 145 6.57 -6.93 -7.11
C PRO A 145 5.74 -8.21 -6.96
N VAL A 146 4.42 -8.13 -7.19
CA VAL A 146 3.53 -9.31 -7.18
C VAL A 146 3.94 -10.28 -8.27
N VAL A 147 4.26 -9.81 -9.48
CA VAL A 147 4.74 -10.68 -10.58
C VAL A 147 6.06 -11.38 -10.22
N ALA A 148 7.02 -10.69 -9.59
CA ALA A 148 8.26 -11.30 -9.11
C ALA A 148 7.97 -12.44 -8.11
N PHE A 149 7.05 -12.20 -7.16
CA PHE A 149 6.58 -13.25 -6.26
C PHE A 149 5.87 -14.40 -6.99
N LEU A 150 4.99 -14.14 -7.96
CA LEU A 150 4.28 -15.16 -8.75
C LEU A 150 5.18 -16.02 -9.67
N VAL A 151 6.43 -15.59 -9.89
CA VAL A 151 7.48 -16.40 -10.52
C VAL A 151 8.16 -17.29 -9.48
N GLU A 152 8.62 -16.72 -8.36
CA GLU A 152 9.39 -17.44 -7.32
C GLU A 152 8.55 -18.45 -6.51
N VAL A 153 7.29 -18.14 -6.24
CA VAL A 153 6.35 -18.93 -5.41
C VAL A 153 6.08 -20.35 -5.92
N ARG A 154 6.48 -20.63 -7.17
CA ARG A 154 6.31 -21.94 -7.83
C ARG A 154 7.15 -23.03 -7.16
N ASP A 155 8.35 -22.67 -6.68
CA ASP A 155 9.31 -23.58 -6.04
C ASP A 155 9.45 -23.34 -4.51
N MET A 156 8.78 -22.30 -3.99
CA MET A 156 8.83 -21.85 -2.59
C MET A 156 8.06 -22.76 -1.63
N THR A 157 8.64 -23.07 -0.46
CA THR A 157 7.95 -23.78 0.62
C THR A 157 7.08 -22.84 1.47
N GLY A 158 6.14 -23.42 2.23
CA GLY A 158 5.31 -22.64 3.16
C GLY A 158 6.11 -21.94 4.27
N ALA A 159 7.26 -22.48 4.68
CA ALA A 159 8.11 -21.85 5.67
C ALA A 159 8.83 -20.61 5.13
N GLU A 160 9.35 -20.67 3.90
CA GLU A 160 9.97 -19.52 3.22
C GLU A 160 8.95 -18.41 2.92
N TYR A 161 7.71 -18.80 2.62
CA TYR A 161 6.60 -17.84 2.53
C TYR A 161 6.28 -17.21 3.90
N ASP A 162 6.08 -18.03 4.94
CA ASP A 162 5.69 -17.55 6.28
C ASP A 162 6.77 -16.61 6.86
N ASP A 163 8.07 -16.88 6.59
CA ASP A 163 9.20 -15.99 6.92
C ASP A 163 9.18 -14.66 6.14
N LEU A 164 8.82 -14.67 4.85
CA LEU A 164 8.70 -13.46 4.01
C LEU A 164 7.50 -12.58 4.40
N THR A 165 6.43 -13.17 4.94
CA THR A 165 5.20 -12.47 5.35
C THR A 165 5.05 -12.37 6.88
N ALA A 166 6.13 -12.59 7.62
CA ALA A 166 6.14 -12.53 9.08
C ALA A 166 5.84 -11.10 9.57
N ARG A 167 4.70 -10.92 10.23
CA ARG A 167 4.39 -9.64 10.92
C ARG A 167 5.21 -9.54 12.21
N PRO A 168 5.88 -8.40 12.48
CA PRO A 168 6.69 -8.25 13.68
C PRO A 168 5.82 -8.15 14.94
N GLU A 169 6.37 -8.60 16.08
CA GLU A 169 5.81 -8.31 17.40
C GLU A 169 5.82 -6.79 17.65
N VAL A 170 4.73 -6.26 18.20
CA VAL A 170 4.55 -4.83 18.47
C VAL A 170 4.54 -4.54 19.98
N PRO A 171 4.99 -3.34 20.42
CA PRO A 171 4.83 -2.90 21.80
C PRO A 171 3.37 -2.83 22.27
N ASP A 172 3.14 -2.95 23.59
CA ASP A 172 1.80 -2.86 24.21
C ASP A 172 1.11 -1.50 24.01
N ASP A 173 1.86 -0.45 23.66
CA ASP A 173 1.39 0.91 23.38
C ASP A 173 1.32 1.25 21.88
N ALA A 174 1.47 0.25 21.01
CA ALA A 174 1.33 0.42 19.57
C ALA A 174 -0.12 0.76 19.14
N PRO A 175 -0.31 1.60 18.11
CA PRO A 175 -1.63 1.81 17.53
C PRO A 175 -2.11 0.55 16.79
N ASP A 176 -3.44 0.39 16.72
CA ASP A 176 -4.06 -0.66 15.93
C ASP A 176 -3.57 -0.62 14.47
N GLY A 177 -3.34 -1.81 13.91
CA GLY A 177 -2.77 -1.96 12.57
C GLY A 177 -1.25 -1.85 12.47
N LEU A 178 -0.49 -1.49 13.52
CA LEU A 178 0.97 -1.33 13.39
C LEU A 178 1.65 -2.58 12.84
N ALA A 179 1.31 -3.77 13.34
CA ALA A 179 1.91 -5.04 12.89
C ALA A 179 1.66 -5.33 11.40
N TYR A 180 0.57 -4.81 10.84
CA TYR A 180 0.27 -4.88 9.41
C TYR A 180 1.17 -3.91 8.63
N CYS A 181 1.22 -2.64 9.02
CA CYS A 181 2.05 -1.63 8.34
C CYS A 181 3.55 -1.95 8.43
N ALA A 182 3.99 -2.48 9.57
CA ALA A 182 5.37 -2.80 9.87
C ALA A 182 5.90 -4.05 9.13
N MET A 183 5.02 -4.91 8.59
CA MET A 183 5.42 -6.00 7.67
C MET A 183 6.12 -5.45 6.43
N CYS A 184 5.66 -4.29 5.92
CA CYS A 184 6.26 -3.61 4.77
C CYS A 184 7.22 -2.49 5.19
N HIS A 185 6.83 -1.63 6.14
CA HIS A 185 7.59 -0.43 6.50
C HIS A 185 8.57 -0.60 7.69
N GLY A 186 8.58 -1.75 8.35
CA GLY A 186 9.28 -1.93 9.64
C GLY A 186 8.59 -1.20 10.80
N LEU A 187 8.86 -1.62 12.04
CA LEU A 187 8.30 -0.99 13.26
C LEU A 187 8.76 0.47 13.43
N ASP A 188 9.93 0.79 12.88
CA ASP A 188 10.59 2.08 12.92
C ASP A 188 10.36 2.91 11.64
N GLY A 189 9.61 2.39 10.66
CA GLY A 189 9.36 3.09 9.40
C GLY A 189 10.55 3.15 8.44
N ARG A 190 11.64 2.40 8.65
CA ARG A 190 12.82 2.39 7.73
C ARG A 190 12.71 1.36 6.61
N SER A 191 11.88 0.32 6.76
CA SER A 191 11.66 -0.82 5.84
C SER A 191 12.86 -1.71 5.52
N GLY A 192 14.06 -1.16 5.27
CA GLY A 192 15.18 -1.88 4.70
C GLY A 192 14.98 -2.34 3.25
N ASN A 193 13.88 -1.96 2.59
CA ASN A 193 13.51 -2.36 1.24
C ASN A 193 13.46 -1.13 0.32
N GLN A 194 14.36 -1.08 -0.67
CA GLN A 194 14.49 0.04 -1.60
C GLN A 194 13.22 0.42 -2.38
N TRP A 195 12.24 -0.47 -2.52
CA TRP A 195 10.96 -0.17 -3.19
C TRP A 195 9.94 0.54 -2.27
N ILE A 196 10.17 0.49 -0.96
CA ILE A 196 9.24 0.96 0.07
C ILE A 196 9.74 2.30 0.63
N PRO A 197 8.86 3.30 0.85
CA PRO A 197 9.30 4.56 1.43
C PRO A 197 9.62 4.44 2.91
N ARG A 198 10.70 5.11 3.29
CA ARG A 198 10.94 5.56 4.67
C ARG A 198 9.87 6.52 5.15
N LEU A 199 9.35 6.26 6.34
CA LEU A 199 8.32 7.05 7.02
C LEU A 199 8.90 7.90 8.17
N ASP A 200 9.96 7.42 8.84
CA ASP A 200 10.64 8.06 9.99
C ASP A 200 11.17 9.49 9.75
N ILE A 201 11.53 9.77 8.49
CA ILE A 201 11.96 11.10 8.06
C ILE A 201 10.81 12.10 7.88
N GLN A 202 9.56 11.67 7.83
CA GLN A 202 8.44 12.50 7.36
C GLN A 202 7.70 13.26 8.49
N PRO A 203 7.15 14.46 8.21
CA PRO A 203 6.24 15.15 9.14
C PRO A 203 4.91 14.39 9.32
N ARG A 204 4.36 14.34 10.55
CA ARG A 204 3.05 13.71 10.87
C ARG A 204 1.97 14.12 9.88
N ALA A 205 1.81 15.43 9.66
CA ALA A 205 0.80 15.98 8.75
C ALA A 205 1.01 15.60 7.27
N TYR A 206 2.21 15.20 6.83
CA TYR A 206 2.41 14.63 5.50
C TYR A 206 2.05 13.14 5.45
N LEU A 207 2.40 12.37 6.48
CA LEU A 207 2.03 10.95 6.58
C LEU A 207 0.51 10.77 6.66
N GLU A 208 -0.14 11.55 7.51
CA GLU A 208 -1.60 11.59 7.72
C GLU A 208 -2.34 11.83 6.39
N ARG A 209 -2.05 12.96 5.71
CA ARG A 209 -2.60 13.25 4.37
C ARG A 209 -2.20 12.24 3.30
N THR A 210 -1.11 11.49 3.48
CA THR A 210 -0.67 10.45 2.54
C THR A 210 -1.47 9.16 2.74
N LEU A 211 -1.68 8.72 3.98
CA LEU A 211 -2.46 7.53 4.28
C LEU A 211 -3.93 7.73 3.91
N LEU A 212 -4.52 8.89 4.24
CA LEU A 212 -5.90 9.21 3.87
C LEU A 212 -6.06 9.28 2.34
N ALA A 213 -5.12 9.92 1.63
CA ALA A 213 -5.13 9.96 0.16
C ALA A 213 -4.87 8.58 -0.50
N TYR A 214 -4.27 7.62 0.20
CA TYR A 214 -4.22 6.24 -0.26
C TYR A 214 -5.53 5.50 0.03
N ALA A 215 -6.19 5.74 1.17
CA ALA A 215 -7.45 5.11 1.54
C ALA A 215 -8.62 5.54 0.64
N ASP A 216 -8.72 6.82 0.27
CA ASP A 216 -9.76 7.34 -0.63
C ASP A 216 -9.43 7.17 -2.13
N GLY A 217 -8.21 6.75 -2.46
CA GLY A 217 -7.72 6.55 -3.83
C GLY A 217 -7.27 7.82 -4.56
N ALA A 218 -7.28 8.99 -3.91
CA ALA A 218 -6.81 10.25 -4.49
C ALA A 218 -5.30 10.23 -4.82
N ARG A 219 -4.53 9.35 -4.17
CA ARG A 219 -3.14 9.01 -4.44
C ARG A 219 -3.03 7.55 -4.91
N SER A 220 -2.44 7.37 -6.07
CA SER A 220 -2.40 6.10 -6.80
C SER A 220 -1.36 5.12 -6.25
N SER A 221 -1.81 3.92 -5.86
CA SER A 221 -1.00 2.72 -5.63
C SER A 221 -1.92 1.54 -5.35
N GLY A 222 -1.82 0.44 -6.10
CA GLY A 222 -2.62 -0.74 -5.79
C GLY A 222 -2.23 -1.35 -4.45
N ILE A 223 -0.93 -1.33 -4.14
CA ILE A 223 -0.38 -1.81 -2.86
C ILE A 223 -0.90 -0.96 -1.69
N MET A 224 -0.69 0.37 -1.72
CA MET A 224 -1.05 1.21 -0.58
C MET A 224 -2.55 1.49 -0.46
N HIS A 225 -3.34 1.41 -1.54
CA HIS A 225 -4.80 1.48 -1.45
C HIS A 225 -5.38 0.25 -0.73
N VAL A 226 -4.93 -0.97 -1.10
CA VAL A 226 -5.32 -2.22 -0.40
C VAL A 226 -4.86 -2.23 1.06
N ALA A 227 -3.76 -1.54 1.38
CA ALA A 227 -3.30 -1.35 2.76
C ALA A 227 -4.16 -0.36 3.54
N ALA A 228 -4.31 0.87 3.06
CA ALA A 228 -4.93 1.96 3.81
C ALA A 228 -6.46 1.82 3.93
N SER A 229 -7.14 1.31 2.90
CA SER A 229 -8.60 1.13 2.90
C SER A 229 -9.14 0.10 3.90
N ARG A 230 -8.26 -0.65 4.58
CA ARG A 230 -8.63 -1.60 5.64
C ARG A 230 -8.89 -0.96 7.00
N PHE A 231 -8.37 0.24 7.21
CA PHE A 231 -8.32 0.88 8.52
C PHE A 231 -9.28 2.08 8.59
N PRO A 232 -9.98 2.26 9.73
CA PRO A 232 -10.60 3.54 10.06
C PRO A 232 -9.64 4.73 9.91
N GLU A 233 -10.18 5.89 9.54
CA GLU A 233 -9.43 7.15 9.44
C GLU A 233 -8.69 7.51 10.73
N ALA A 234 -9.27 7.22 11.90
CA ALA A 234 -8.64 7.44 13.21
C ALA A 234 -7.34 6.63 13.39
N ASP A 235 -7.38 5.34 13.04
CA ASP A 235 -6.24 4.44 13.15
C ASP A 235 -5.09 4.89 12.21
N LEU A 236 -5.44 5.36 11.00
CA LEU A 236 -4.48 5.96 10.06
C LEU A 236 -3.82 7.25 10.59
N VAL A 237 -4.54 8.06 11.38
CA VAL A 237 -4.00 9.26 12.03
C VAL A 237 -3.00 8.91 13.13
N GLU A 238 -3.24 7.84 13.90
CA GLU A 238 -2.33 7.39 14.96
C GLU A 238 -1.14 6.58 14.41
N LEU A 239 -1.32 5.83 13.32
CA LEU A 239 -0.22 5.24 12.55
C LEU A 239 0.70 6.34 11.95
N ALA A 240 0.12 7.43 11.43
CA ALA A 240 0.88 8.59 10.98
C ALA A 240 1.64 9.29 12.12
N ALA A 241 1.10 9.30 13.34
CA ALA A 241 1.78 9.77 14.54
C ALA A 241 2.99 8.89 14.88
N TRP A 242 2.74 7.58 15.01
CA TRP A 242 3.74 6.58 15.38
C TRP A 242 5.01 6.70 14.55
N PHE A 243 4.88 6.72 13.21
CA PHE A 243 6.01 6.82 12.31
C PHE A 243 6.69 8.20 12.31
N ALA A 244 5.95 9.30 12.47
CA ALA A 244 6.53 10.63 12.55
C ALA A 244 7.36 10.85 13.83
N ASP A 245 7.01 10.17 14.93
CA ASP A 245 7.72 10.30 16.20
C ASP A 245 9.00 9.43 16.28
N ARG A 246 9.31 8.62 15.26
CA ARG A 246 10.58 7.85 15.19
C ARG A 246 11.78 8.77 14.96
N ASP A 247 12.92 8.47 15.58
CA ASP A 247 14.19 9.12 15.27
C ASP A 247 14.81 8.55 13.98
N PRO A 248 15.13 9.38 12.96
CA PRO A 248 15.61 8.88 11.69
C PRO A 248 17.10 8.52 11.72
N LEU A 249 17.32 7.21 11.85
CA LEU A 249 18.64 6.58 11.80
C LEU A 249 19.13 6.40 10.34
N ALA A 250 20.38 5.97 10.15
CA ALA A 250 20.85 5.57 8.82
C ALA A 250 20.12 4.30 8.35
N ASP A 251 19.65 4.28 7.10
CA ASP A 251 18.89 3.15 6.53
C ASP A 251 19.86 2.10 5.92
N PRO A 252 19.77 0.81 6.28
CA PRO A 252 20.60 -0.24 5.68
C PRO A 252 20.40 -0.41 4.17
N ALA A 253 19.30 0.08 3.58
CA ALA A 253 19.03 0.02 2.14
C ALA A 253 19.83 1.06 1.31
N THR A 254 20.38 2.10 1.94
CA THR A 254 21.16 3.14 1.23
C THR A 254 22.57 2.64 0.93
N ARG A 255 22.81 2.03 -0.24
CA ARG A 255 24.11 1.45 -0.63
C ARG A 255 24.51 1.84 -2.05
N ASN A 256 25.83 2.03 -2.24
CA ASN A 256 26.51 2.14 -3.54
C ASN A 256 25.85 3.07 -4.57
N LEU A 257 25.55 4.31 -4.17
CA LEU A 257 25.13 5.38 -5.07
C LEU A 257 26.29 5.82 -5.97
N ASP A 258 26.01 6.10 -7.25
CA ASP A 258 26.99 6.65 -8.19
C ASP A 258 27.34 8.10 -7.82
N ALA A 259 28.62 8.37 -7.59
CA ALA A 259 29.10 9.67 -7.14
C ALA A 259 28.93 10.78 -8.20
N ALA A 260 29.05 10.47 -9.48
CA ALA A 260 28.85 11.46 -10.55
C ALA A 260 27.37 11.82 -10.68
N LEU A 261 26.49 10.81 -10.57
CA LEU A 261 25.04 10.98 -10.58
C LEU A 261 24.54 11.78 -9.35
N VAL A 262 25.20 11.61 -8.19
CA VAL A 262 24.99 12.42 -6.99
C VAL A 262 25.44 13.87 -7.18
N GLU A 263 26.57 14.12 -7.86
CA GLU A 263 27.08 15.47 -8.13
C GLU A 263 26.17 16.24 -9.12
N GLU A 264 25.76 15.58 -10.22
CA GLU A 264 24.78 16.11 -11.18
C GLU A 264 23.44 16.43 -10.48
N GLY A 265 22.97 15.51 -9.63
CA GLY A 265 21.75 15.70 -8.86
C GLY A 265 21.84 16.83 -7.83
N ALA A 266 23.04 17.07 -7.26
CA ALA A 266 23.28 18.15 -6.31
C ALA A 266 23.20 19.53 -6.99
N ASP A 267 23.83 19.67 -8.16
CA ASP A 267 23.72 20.86 -9.00
C ASP A 267 22.24 21.11 -9.34
N LEU A 268 21.58 20.14 -9.99
CA LEU A 268 20.20 20.25 -10.43
C LEU A 268 19.20 20.55 -9.29
N ALA A 269 19.32 19.89 -8.14
CA ALA A 269 18.48 20.18 -6.97
C ALA A 269 18.72 21.58 -6.37
N SER A 270 19.88 22.19 -6.64
CA SER A 270 20.26 23.52 -6.15
C SER A 270 19.89 24.67 -7.09
N ARG A 271 19.90 24.46 -8.42
CA ARG A 271 19.61 25.49 -9.43
C ARG A 271 18.30 25.30 -10.21
N GLY A 272 17.83 24.06 -10.38
CA GLY A 272 16.70 23.73 -11.25
C GLY A 272 17.03 23.79 -12.75
N THR A 273 15.99 23.80 -13.58
CA THR A 273 16.08 24.04 -15.04
C THR A 273 15.41 25.36 -15.41
N ARG A 274 15.14 25.61 -16.70
CA ARG A 274 14.35 26.76 -17.15
C ARG A 274 12.86 26.64 -16.75
N ASP A 275 12.34 25.42 -16.60
CA ASP A 275 10.94 25.14 -16.27
C ASP A 275 10.76 24.54 -14.86
N VAL A 276 11.75 23.78 -14.37
CA VAL A 276 11.73 23.12 -13.06
C VAL A 276 12.40 24.01 -12.01
N PRO A 277 11.72 24.39 -10.91
CA PRO A 277 12.35 25.16 -9.83
C PRO A 277 13.35 24.32 -9.03
N ALA A 278 14.37 24.97 -8.47
CA ALA A 278 15.36 24.32 -7.60
C ALA A 278 14.68 23.56 -6.43
N CYS A 279 14.80 22.23 -6.40
CA CYS A 279 14.10 21.35 -5.46
C CYS A 279 14.38 21.71 -3.99
N THR A 280 15.60 22.15 -3.70
CA THR A 280 16.03 22.56 -2.34
C THR A 280 15.30 23.81 -1.79
N SER A 281 14.57 24.57 -2.62
CA SER A 281 13.74 25.70 -2.18
C SER A 281 12.49 25.27 -1.37
N CYS A 282 12.03 24.03 -1.54
CA CYS A 282 10.89 23.46 -0.82
C CYS A 282 11.26 22.21 0.01
N HIS A 283 12.19 21.37 -0.47
CA HIS A 283 12.50 20.06 0.14
C HIS A 283 13.87 19.97 0.84
N GLY A 284 14.68 21.02 0.80
CA GLY A 284 15.99 21.09 1.46
C GLY A 284 15.97 21.90 2.75
N PRO A 285 17.08 21.96 3.50
CA PRO A 285 17.21 22.81 4.69
C PRO A 285 17.01 24.31 4.40
N LYS A 286 17.09 24.73 3.13
CA LYS A 286 16.76 26.09 2.66
C LYS A 286 15.26 26.43 2.67
N ALA A 287 14.37 25.45 2.89
CA ALA A 287 12.92 25.69 2.97
C ALA A 287 12.50 26.58 4.18
N GLY A 288 13.34 26.66 5.20
CA GLY A 288 13.13 27.49 6.39
C GLY A 288 11.88 27.06 7.18
N PRO A 289 11.09 28.00 7.72
CA PRO A 289 9.87 27.68 8.49
C PRO A 289 8.80 26.86 7.74
N ARG A 290 8.91 26.72 6.41
CA ARG A 290 8.01 25.91 5.58
C ARG A 290 8.48 24.46 5.42
N ALA A 291 9.56 24.02 6.07
CA ALA A 291 10.05 22.64 5.93
C ALA A 291 8.99 21.58 6.29
N GLU A 292 8.10 21.86 7.26
CA GLU A 292 7.02 20.94 7.67
C GLU A 292 5.79 20.96 6.74
N ASP A 293 5.72 21.90 5.79
CA ASP A 293 4.67 21.93 4.75
C ASP A 293 4.93 20.91 3.62
N PHE A 294 6.15 20.37 3.52
CA PHE A 294 6.63 19.50 2.45
C PHE A 294 7.22 18.19 3.00
N PRO A 295 7.15 17.08 2.25
CA PRO A 295 7.86 15.85 2.62
C PRO A 295 9.38 16.03 2.60
N ARG A 296 10.07 15.39 3.54
CA ARG A 296 11.54 15.36 3.58
C ARG A 296 12.04 14.30 2.60
N LEU A 297 13.04 14.65 1.78
CA LEU A 297 13.61 13.77 0.75
C LEU A 297 14.99 13.21 1.12
N ALA A 298 15.69 13.85 2.07
CA ALA A 298 17.04 13.46 2.48
C ALA A 298 17.06 12.04 3.09
N GLY A 299 17.89 11.16 2.51
CA GLY A 299 18.07 9.78 2.96
C GLY A 299 16.87 8.86 2.70
N GLN A 300 15.95 9.26 1.81
CA GLN A 300 14.89 8.42 1.25
C GLN A 300 15.48 7.51 0.15
N SER A 301 14.89 6.33 -0.09
CA SER A 301 15.36 5.41 -1.14
C SER A 301 15.42 6.06 -2.54
N GLN A 302 16.53 5.84 -3.26
CA GLN A 302 16.70 6.27 -4.65
C GLN A 302 15.62 5.68 -5.57
N LEU A 303 15.30 4.38 -5.47
CA LEU A 303 14.31 3.75 -6.35
C LEU A 303 12.91 4.31 -6.08
N TYR A 304 12.54 4.49 -4.80
CA TYR A 304 11.28 5.14 -4.45
C TYR A 304 11.23 6.58 -4.98
N LEU A 305 12.26 7.40 -4.74
CA LEU A 305 12.33 8.79 -5.21
C LEU A 305 12.18 8.88 -6.74
N ALA A 306 12.95 8.08 -7.48
CA ALA A 306 12.89 8.03 -8.93
C ALA A 306 11.48 7.67 -9.42
N GLN A 307 10.84 6.68 -8.79
CA GLN A 307 9.50 6.26 -9.18
C GLN A 307 8.42 7.29 -8.81
N GLN A 308 8.53 7.97 -7.67
CA GLN A 308 7.62 9.07 -7.33
C GLN A 308 7.75 10.28 -8.25
N LEU A 309 8.93 10.51 -8.85
CA LEU A 309 9.13 11.56 -9.85
C LEU A 309 8.54 11.18 -11.21
N ARG A 310 8.71 9.93 -11.67
CA ARG A 310 8.07 9.42 -12.91
C ARG A 310 6.56 9.54 -12.83
N LEU A 311 5.95 8.95 -11.79
CA LEU A 311 4.51 9.04 -11.56
C LEU A 311 3.99 10.49 -11.48
N TRP A 312 4.84 11.47 -11.11
CA TRP A 312 4.46 12.88 -11.16
C TRP A 312 4.56 13.51 -12.54
N ARG A 313 5.59 13.17 -13.31
CA ARG A 313 5.81 13.61 -14.69
C ARG A 313 4.74 13.05 -15.63
N ASP A 314 4.49 11.76 -15.49
CA ASP A 314 3.65 10.94 -16.36
C ASP A 314 2.16 11.11 -15.99
N GLY A 315 1.87 11.59 -14.77
CA GLY A 315 0.55 12.04 -14.29
C GLY A 315 -0.12 11.08 -13.30
N ASP A 316 0.31 9.82 -13.29
CA ASP A 316 -0.38 8.71 -12.61
C ASP A 316 -0.35 8.74 -11.07
N ARG A 317 0.43 9.63 -10.43
CA ARG A 317 0.60 9.60 -8.96
C ARG A 317 -0.63 10.03 -8.17
N GLY A 318 -1.34 11.05 -8.64
CA GLY A 318 -2.33 11.78 -7.84
C GLY A 318 -1.79 12.34 -6.51
N GLY A 319 -2.70 12.74 -5.62
CA GLY A 319 -2.41 13.13 -4.24
C GLY A 319 -3.18 14.35 -3.74
N ALA A 320 -3.33 14.46 -2.41
CA ALA A 320 -4.07 15.54 -1.75
C ALA A 320 -3.23 16.80 -1.48
N GLY A 321 -3.91 17.94 -1.32
CA GLY A 321 -3.29 19.22 -0.91
C GLY A 321 -2.43 19.85 -2.00
N ARG A 322 -1.17 20.16 -1.70
CA ARG A 322 -0.23 20.88 -2.61
C ARG A 322 0.40 19.99 -3.69
N ALA A 323 -0.25 18.88 -4.03
CA ALA A 323 0.31 17.82 -4.87
C ALA A 323 0.60 18.32 -6.30
N ASN A 324 -0.24 19.22 -6.81
CA ASN A 324 -0.08 19.94 -8.08
C ASN A 324 1.26 20.69 -8.23
N LEU A 325 1.88 21.16 -7.13
CA LEU A 325 3.18 21.82 -7.19
C LEU A 325 4.28 20.85 -7.65
N MET A 326 4.22 19.59 -7.22
CA MET A 326 5.17 18.57 -7.64
C MET A 326 4.88 18.01 -9.02
N ALA A 327 3.61 17.86 -9.41
CA ALA A 327 3.25 17.57 -10.81
C ALA A 327 3.90 18.59 -11.77
N LYS A 328 3.69 19.89 -11.51
CA LYS A 328 4.26 20.98 -12.31
C LYS A 328 5.80 21.06 -12.23
N SER A 329 6.41 20.56 -11.15
CA SER A 329 7.88 20.52 -11.00
C SER A 329 8.53 19.26 -11.60
N ALA A 330 7.75 18.24 -11.99
CA ALA A 330 8.28 16.98 -12.52
C ALA A 330 8.01 16.77 -14.02
N GLN A 331 6.95 17.38 -14.57
CA GLN A 331 6.53 17.21 -15.98
C GLN A 331 7.64 17.45 -17.02
N ASP A 332 8.65 18.26 -16.70
CA ASP A 332 9.73 18.65 -17.63
C ASP A 332 11.08 17.97 -17.28
N LEU A 333 11.08 16.90 -16.47
CA LEU A 333 12.28 16.12 -16.10
C LEU A 333 12.52 14.94 -17.06
N SER A 334 13.73 14.82 -17.61
CA SER A 334 14.16 13.59 -18.29
C SER A 334 14.40 12.45 -17.30
N ASP A 335 14.52 11.20 -17.80
CA ASP A 335 14.89 10.07 -16.93
C ASP A 335 16.29 10.20 -16.33
N ALA A 336 17.20 10.97 -16.97
CA ALA A 336 18.50 11.31 -16.40
C ALA A 336 18.36 12.29 -15.23
N ASP A 337 17.59 13.37 -15.40
CA ASP A 337 17.28 14.31 -14.32
C ASP A 337 16.64 13.60 -13.10
N ILE A 338 15.72 12.68 -13.36
CA ILE A 338 15.08 11.86 -12.32
C ILE A 338 16.09 10.95 -11.60
N ALA A 339 16.98 10.28 -12.34
CA ALA A 339 18.01 9.43 -11.76
C ALA A 339 19.01 10.22 -10.90
N ALA A 340 19.43 11.39 -11.38
CA ALA A 340 20.33 12.32 -10.71
C ALA A 340 19.72 12.87 -9.41
N LEU A 341 18.52 13.45 -9.48
CA LEU A 341 17.80 13.96 -8.31
C LEU A 341 17.55 12.87 -7.26
N ALA A 342 17.17 11.67 -7.70
CA ALA A 342 16.94 10.54 -6.79
C ALA A 342 18.23 10.06 -6.10
N ALA A 343 19.35 9.99 -6.83
CA ALA A 343 20.66 9.63 -6.27
C ALA A 343 21.12 10.67 -5.24
N TYR A 344 21.06 11.95 -5.59
CA TYR A 344 21.45 13.04 -4.70
C TYR A 344 20.64 13.04 -3.40
N PHE A 345 19.31 13.04 -3.46
CA PHE A 345 18.49 13.07 -2.24
C PHE A 345 18.66 11.81 -1.39
N ALA A 346 18.89 10.64 -1.99
CA ALA A 346 19.23 9.41 -1.28
C ALA A 346 20.60 9.46 -0.57
N SER A 347 21.58 10.21 -1.09
CA SER A 347 22.91 10.36 -0.49
C SER A 347 22.95 11.27 0.75
N LEU A 348 21.92 12.10 0.96
CA LEU A 348 21.86 13.02 2.09
C LEU A 348 21.54 12.29 3.40
N SER A 349 22.10 12.77 4.52
CA SER A 349 21.74 12.21 5.82
C SER A 349 20.29 12.56 6.20
N ALA A 350 19.55 11.54 6.61
CA ALA A 350 18.20 11.61 7.15
C ALA A 350 18.13 12.18 8.59
N THR A 351 19.25 12.22 9.30
CA THR A 351 19.28 12.51 10.75
C THR A 351 18.78 13.92 11.06
N ARG A 352 17.79 14.00 11.97
CA ARG A 352 17.38 15.25 12.62
C ARG A 352 18.58 15.82 13.37
N THR A 353 19.27 16.80 12.78
CA THR A 353 20.33 17.51 13.48
C THR A 353 19.69 18.22 14.67
N ALA A 354 20.07 17.86 15.89
CA ALA A 354 19.46 18.38 17.10
C ALA A 354 19.80 19.87 17.28
N VAL A 355 18.92 20.76 16.81
CA VAL A 355 19.01 22.22 17.01
C VAL A 355 18.58 22.55 18.45
N ALA A 356 19.31 22.01 19.42
CA ALA A 356 18.91 21.95 20.82
C ALA A 356 20.07 22.03 21.84
N GLU A 357 21.25 22.55 21.48
CA GLU A 357 22.28 22.90 22.48
C GLU A 357 22.90 24.29 22.29
N ARG A 358 22.99 25.01 23.43
CA ARG A 358 23.80 26.21 23.68
C ARG A 358 23.49 27.47 22.84
N LEU A 359 22.27 27.98 22.99
CA LEU A 359 22.09 29.42 23.25
C LEU A 359 21.87 29.62 24.77
N PRO A 360 22.78 30.30 25.49
CA PRO A 360 22.62 30.53 26.92
C PRO A 360 21.55 31.60 27.16
N VAL A 361 20.37 31.19 27.63
CA VAL A 361 19.34 32.14 28.11
C VAL A 361 19.88 32.87 29.34
N ALA A 362 20.27 34.12 29.14
CA ALA A 362 20.74 34.99 30.21
C ALA A 362 19.61 35.20 31.23
N ARG A 363 19.79 34.69 32.46
CA ARG A 363 18.85 34.92 33.56
C ARG A 363 18.84 36.40 33.90
N ARG A 364 17.70 37.08 33.75
CA ARG A 364 17.53 38.43 34.32
C ARG A 364 17.63 38.36 35.85
N PRO A 365 18.31 39.31 36.52
CA PRO A 365 18.25 39.42 37.97
C PRO A 365 16.82 39.66 38.44
N ALA A 366 16.51 39.24 39.67
CA ALA A 366 15.25 39.58 40.32
C ALA A 366 15.35 40.96 40.98
N GLU A 367 14.48 41.89 40.59
CA GLU A 367 14.33 43.17 41.29
C GLU A 367 13.25 43.06 42.38
N GLN A 368 13.58 43.54 43.57
CA GLN A 368 12.66 43.63 44.71
C GLN A 368 11.94 44.98 44.65
N GLY A 369 10.61 44.99 44.65
CA GLY A 369 9.81 46.19 44.41
C GLY A 369 9.36 46.94 45.67
N GLN A 370 8.73 48.10 45.48
CA GLN A 370 7.92 48.85 46.47
C GLN A 370 7.07 49.93 45.78
N GLY A 371 5.90 50.28 46.34
CA GLY A 371 5.08 51.43 45.92
C GLY A 371 3.57 51.16 45.76
N ALA A 372 2.76 51.83 46.59
CA ALA A 372 1.29 51.96 46.42
C ALA A 372 0.97 53.36 45.83
N HIS A 373 -0.25 53.84 45.54
CA HIS A 373 -1.66 53.45 45.79
C HIS A 373 -2.55 54.30 44.79
N PRO A 374 -3.87 54.55 44.98
CA PRO A 374 -5.04 53.67 45.00
C PRO A 374 -6.13 53.96 43.91
N GLY A 375 -6.90 52.94 43.54
CA GLY A 375 -8.39 52.97 43.55
C GLY A 375 -9.21 53.55 42.37
N ARG A 376 -10.18 52.75 41.89
CA ARG A 376 -11.63 53.07 42.03
C ARG A 376 -12.56 51.87 41.73
N ASP A 377 -13.77 51.91 42.30
CA ASP A 377 -14.85 50.93 42.13
C ASP A 377 -15.42 50.83 40.69
N ARG A 378 -15.93 49.64 40.31
CA ARG A 378 -17.41 49.38 40.36
C ARG A 378 -17.87 47.92 40.14
N ARG A 379 -18.58 47.44 41.16
CA ARG A 379 -19.50 46.28 41.22
C ARG A 379 -20.47 46.17 40.02
N LYS A 380 -20.64 44.94 39.50
CA LYS A 380 -21.93 44.20 39.31
C LYS A 380 -21.61 42.77 38.84
N GLN A 381 -21.60 41.76 39.73
CA GLN A 381 -22.74 41.00 40.27
C GLN A 381 -23.62 40.29 39.24
N ARG A 382 -23.63 38.96 39.37
CA ARG A 382 -24.36 37.92 38.65
C ARG A 382 -25.73 37.70 39.31
N THR A 383 -26.77 37.37 38.55
CA THR A 383 -28.09 36.95 39.05
C THR A 383 -28.57 35.69 38.32
N THR A 384 -29.56 35.00 38.88
CA THR A 384 -29.90 33.59 38.62
C THR A 384 -31.40 33.37 38.33
N ASP A 385 -31.76 32.11 38.07
CA ASP A 385 -33.07 31.47 38.33
C ASP A 385 -34.25 31.63 37.33
N ARG A 386 -34.49 30.54 36.57
CA ARG A 386 -35.76 29.77 36.45
C ARG A 386 -35.41 28.45 35.71
N ALA A 387 -35.65 27.22 36.17
CA ALA A 387 -36.76 26.54 36.87
C ALA A 387 -37.77 25.86 35.92
N SER A 388 -37.71 24.50 35.88
CA SER A 388 -38.82 23.49 35.84
C SER A 388 -39.90 23.57 34.73
N SER A 389 -40.45 22.47 34.17
CA SER A 389 -40.69 21.10 34.68
C SER A 389 -40.72 20.02 33.56
N GLY A 390 -40.70 18.73 33.92
CA GLY A 390 -41.06 17.58 33.05
C GLY A 390 -42.56 17.21 33.14
N PRO A 391 -42.98 15.92 33.06
CA PRO A 391 -42.25 14.65 32.86
C PRO A 391 -42.36 14.17 31.37
N ASP A 392 -42.33 12.91 30.90
CA ASP A 392 -42.25 11.50 31.40
C ASP A 392 -41.74 10.61 30.21
N ALA A 393 -41.53 9.28 30.18
CA ALA A 393 -41.65 8.13 31.11
C ALA A 393 -40.67 6.98 30.68
N GLY A 394 -40.74 5.80 31.32
CA GLY A 394 -40.07 4.55 30.91
C GLY A 394 -41.07 3.37 30.70
N PRO A 395 -40.72 2.09 30.94
CA PRO A 395 -39.39 1.50 31.20
C PRO A 395 -39.10 0.17 30.45
N THR A 396 -37.88 -0.39 30.58
CA THR A 396 -37.60 -1.81 30.23
C THR A 396 -36.78 -2.54 31.31
N ARG A 397 -37.21 -3.77 31.65
CA ARG A 397 -36.46 -4.79 32.41
C ARG A 397 -35.62 -5.64 31.43
N GLY A 398 -34.61 -6.43 31.80
CA GLY A 398 -34.02 -6.72 33.12
C GLY A 398 -33.68 -8.22 33.29
N GLY A 399 -32.43 -8.55 33.66
CA GLY A 399 -31.85 -9.91 33.75
C GLY A 399 -30.66 -10.08 32.79
N GLY A 400 -29.56 -10.80 33.08
CA GLY A 400 -29.21 -11.68 34.20
C GLY A 400 -29.41 -13.17 33.85
N ARG A 401 -28.47 -14.11 34.07
CA ARG A 401 -27.12 -14.11 34.69
C ARG A 401 -26.27 -15.30 34.11
N PRO A 402 -25.02 -15.63 34.57
CA PRO A 402 -24.06 -16.44 33.81
C PRO A 402 -23.87 -17.91 34.28
N HIS A 403 -23.09 -18.70 33.52
CA HIS A 403 -22.28 -19.88 33.95
C HIS A 403 -21.12 -20.07 32.91
N ALA A 404 -19.82 -20.17 33.25
CA ALA A 404 -19.04 -21.27 33.86
C ALA A 404 -18.54 -22.33 32.84
N ASN A 405 -17.45 -23.12 33.00
CA ASN A 405 -16.16 -23.02 33.72
C ASN A 405 -15.30 -24.30 33.39
N GLY A 406 -13.96 -24.23 33.39
CA GLY A 406 -13.03 -25.38 33.18
C GLY A 406 -12.71 -25.72 31.71
N SER A 407 -11.60 -26.38 31.34
CA SER A 407 -10.42 -26.92 32.07
C SER A 407 -9.20 -27.04 31.11
N ALA A 408 -7.93 -26.74 31.45
CA ALA A 408 -6.93 -27.66 32.03
C ALA A 408 -7.05 -29.13 31.54
N ARG A 409 -6.02 -29.91 31.11
CA ARG A 409 -4.53 -29.90 31.01
C ARG A 409 -4.15 -31.11 30.08
N PRO A 410 -2.88 -31.56 29.88
CA PRO A 410 -1.54 -30.94 29.84
C PRO A 410 -1.03 -30.94 28.36
N GLY A 411 0.24 -30.74 27.94
CA GLY A 411 1.52 -30.56 28.62
C GLY A 411 2.47 -31.76 28.46
N ILE A 412 3.21 -31.84 27.34
CA ILE A 412 4.33 -32.77 27.10
C ILE A 412 5.54 -31.97 26.58
N ARG A 413 6.74 -32.30 27.06
CA ARG A 413 8.05 -31.86 26.54
C ARG A 413 8.94 -33.10 26.35
N ILE A 414 10.10 -32.88 25.72
CA ILE A 414 11.28 -33.78 25.68
C ILE A 414 11.09 -35.02 24.80
N PHE A 415 11.69 -34.99 23.61
CA PHE A 415 12.84 -35.86 23.37
C PHE A 415 13.90 -35.13 22.57
N GLU A 416 15.16 -35.50 22.79
CA GLU A 416 16.36 -34.79 22.36
C GLU A 416 17.27 -35.76 21.59
N THR A 417 18.12 -35.24 20.70
CA THR A 417 19.28 -35.94 20.08
C THR A 417 19.00 -37.12 19.13
N VAL A 418 19.49 -37.00 17.89
CA VAL A 418 20.50 -37.93 17.32
C VAL A 418 21.26 -37.24 16.18
N ARG A 419 22.58 -37.47 16.10
CA ARG A 419 23.52 -36.81 15.17
C ARG A 419 24.49 -37.83 14.58
N SER A 420 24.37 -38.16 13.29
CA SER A 420 25.43 -38.75 12.42
C SER A 420 24.86 -38.99 11.00
N LEU A 421 25.42 -38.42 9.92
CA LEU A 421 26.68 -38.74 9.23
C LEU A 421 26.70 -40.05 8.40
N ARG A 422 26.45 -39.93 7.08
CA ARG A 422 27.05 -40.75 5.99
C ARG A 422 27.13 -39.86 4.72
N ARG A 423 28.31 -39.36 4.35
CA ARG A 423 29.36 -40.03 3.54
C ARG A 423 28.97 -40.26 2.06
N ARG A 424 29.33 -39.30 1.21
CA ARG A 424 30.02 -39.46 -0.09
C ARG A 424 31.07 -38.33 -0.12
N SER A 425 32.36 -38.64 -0.16
CA SER A 425 33.17 -39.04 -1.34
C SER A 425 33.65 -37.81 -2.09
#